data_AF-A0A817QQM2-F1
#
_entry.id   AF-A0A817QQM2-F1
#
_cell.length_a   1.000
_cell.length_b   1.000
_cell.length_c   1.000
_cell.angle_alpha   90.00
_cell.angle_beta   90.00
_cell.angle_gamma   90.00
#
_symmetry.space_group_name_H-M   'P 1'
#
loop_
_entity.id
_entity.type
_entity.pdbx_description
1 polymer ?
#
loop_
_entity_poly.entity_id
_entity_poly.type
_entity_poly.pdbx_seq_one_letter_code
_entity_poly.pdbx_strand_id
1 'polypeptide(L)'
;MTVEFYPIVFGFIDQYLFESIPRQVLFNQQLKIIDQICLPKKSKDFSDLIPRKLKTYKFGFENELDYRRLYSTAYFAITMKKGGWDCNRHYEIISSGTMPFFDQLNKAGNYTLSLLPKSILYEAQTIPGVIRYNMSINHQLFDLNQYNILLHRL
;
A
#
# COMPACT_ATOMS: atom_id res chain seq x y z
N MET A 1 9.06 -13.77 -25.87
CA MET A 1 7.80 -13.01 -25.70
C MET A 1 7.80 -12.50 -24.28
N THR A 2 8.37 -11.32 -24.07
CA THR A 2 8.40 -10.59 -22.80
C THR A 2 6.97 -10.16 -22.48
N VAL A 3 6.48 -10.53 -21.31
CA VAL A 3 5.19 -10.03 -20.81
C VAL A 3 5.53 -8.92 -19.84
N GLU A 4 5.40 -7.69 -20.32
CA GLU A 4 5.62 -6.50 -19.49
C GLU A 4 4.40 -6.31 -18.59
N PHE A 5 4.56 -6.62 -17.31
CA PHE A 5 3.56 -6.28 -16.30
C PHE A 5 3.78 -4.83 -15.89
N TYR A 6 3.10 -3.92 -16.57
CA TYR A 6 2.89 -2.58 -16.05
C TYR A 6 1.79 -2.67 -14.98
N PRO A 7 2.09 -2.46 -13.68
CA PRO A 7 1.01 -2.17 -12.75
C PRO A 7 0.26 -0.94 -13.26
N ILE A 8 -0.98 -0.75 -12.81
CA ILE A 8 -1.79 0.42 -13.16
C ILE A 8 -1.13 1.64 -12.51
N VAL A 9 -0.11 2.17 -13.19
CA VAL A 9 0.70 3.32 -12.82
C VAL A 9 -0.04 4.53 -13.34
N PHE A 10 -1.05 4.99 -12.60
CA PHE A 10 -1.70 6.27 -12.88
C PHE A 10 -0.65 7.39 -12.72
N GLY A 11 -0.15 7.91 -13.84
CA GLY A 11 0.52 9.21 -13.93
C GLY A 11 1.93 9.32 -13.33
N PHE A 12 2.86 8.43 -13.68
CA PHE A 12 4.27 8.63 -13.33
C PHE A 12 5.00 9.35 -14.48
N ILE A 13 5.66 10.47 -14.15
CA ILE A 13 6.68 11.11 -14.99
C ILE A 13 7.90 10.17 -15.02
N ASP A 14 8.51 9.97 -16.19
CA ASP A 14 9.65 9.06 -16.43
C ASP A 14 10.80 9.22 -15.41
N GLN A 15 11.01 10.42 -14.86
CA GLN A 15 12.02 10.72 -13.85
C GLN A 15 11.81 9.95 -12.52
N TYR A 16 10.62 9.41 -12.29
CA TYR A 16 10.23 8.78 -11.03
C TYR A 16 9.77 7.33 -11.19
N LEU A 17 9.88 6.78 -12.40
CA LEU A 17 9.82 5.34 -12.60
C LEU A 17 10.98 4.71 -11.84
N PHE A 18 10.65 3.82 -10.91
CA PHE A 18 11.66 2.98 -10.28
C PHE A 18 12.34 2.16 -11.37
N GLU A 19 13.66 2.05 -11.34
CA GLU A 19 14.39 1.18 -12.25
C GLU A 19 13.81 -0.24 -12.09
N SER A 20 13.26 -0.79 -13.19
CA SER A 20 12.83 -2.17 -13.21
C SER A 20 14.06 -3.05 -13.06
N ILE A 21 14.01 -3.96 -12.10
CA ILE A 21 15.06 -4.97 -11.96
C ILE A 21 14.57 -6.21 -12.70
N PRO A 22 15.25 -6.63 -13.79
CA PRO A 22 14.87 -7.85 -14.49
C PRO A 22 15.11 -9.04 -13.57
N ARG A 23 14.04 -9.79 -13.29
CA ARG A 23 14.10 -10.98 -12.43
C ARG A 23 13.67 -12.22 -13.21
N GLN A 24 14.43 -13.30 -13.05
CA GLN A 24 14.06 -14.60 -13.60
C GLN A 24 13.06 -15.27 -12.66
N VAL A 25 11.87 -15.58 -13.18
CA VAL A 25 10.82 -16.30 -12.46
C VAL A 25 10.45 -17.55 -13.24
N LEU A 26 10.31 -18.67 -12.53
CA LEU A 26 9.82 -19.92 -13.11
C LEU A 26 8.29 -19.84 -13.24
N PHE A 27 7.79 -19.79 -14.47
CA PHE A 27 6.37 -19.73 -14.75
C PHE A 27 6.00 -20.85 -15.73
N ASN A 28 5.08 -21.74 -15.33
CA ASN A 28 4.70 -22.93 -16.11
C ASN A 28 5.91 -23.74 -16.62
N GLN A 29 6.84 -24.06 -15.71
CA GLN A 29 8.08 -24.82 -16.02
C GLN A 29 9.02 -24.13 -17.03
N GLN A 30 8.80 -22.86 -17.36
CA GLN A 30 9.68 -22.07 -18.21
C GLN A 30 10.24 -20.86 -17.46
N LEU A 31 11.53 -20.57 -17.67
CA LEU A 31 12.15 -19.35 -17.14
C LEU A 31 11.67 -18.16 -17.96
N LYS A 32 11.05 -17.18 -17.29
CA LYS A 32 10.69 -15.88 -17.88
C LYS A 32 11.44 -14.77 -17.16
N ILE A 33 11.97 -13.83 -17.94
CA ILE A 33 12.48 -12.56 -17.42
C ILE A 33 11.28 -11.63 -17.30
N ILE A 34 11.07 -11.11 -16.09
CA ILE A 34 10.00 -10.17 -15.78
C ILE A 34 10.66 -8.90 -15.25
N ASP A 35 10.29 -7.77 -15.82
CA ASP A 35 10.65 -6.46 -15.29
C ASP A 35 9.78 -6.15 -14.10
N GLN A 36 10.37 -6.22 -12.90
CA GLN A 36 9.65 -5.96 -11.66
C GLN A 36 9.94 -4.53 -11.19
N ILE A 37 8.91 -3.69 -11.16
CA ILE A 37 8.97 -2.41 -10.46
C ILE A 37 9.21 -2.68 -8.98
N CYS A 38 10.37 -2.27 -8.49
CA CYS A 38 10.71 -2.40 -7.08
C CYS A 38 10.08 -1.24 -6.31
N LEU A 39 9.08 -1.56 -5.48
CA LEU A 39 8.61 -0.62 -4.46
C LEU A 39 9.81 -0.19 -3.59
N PRO A 40 9.88 1.08 -3.17
CA PRO A 40 10.98 1.54 -2.35
C PRO A 40 10.99 0.78 -1.02
N LYS A 41 12.19 0.56 -0.48
CA LYS A 41 12.35 -0.04 0.84
C LYS A 41 11.55 0.79 1.85
N LYS A 42 10.72 0.11 2.65
CA LYS A 42 9.95 0.75 3.72
C LYS A 42 10.91 1.31 4.76
N SER A 43 10.79 2.60 5.05
CA SER A 43 11.57 3.33 6.06
C SER A 43 10.73 3.77 7.26
N LYS A 44 9.40 3.70 7.14
CA LYS A 44 8.45 4.10 8.19
C LYS A 44 7.47 2.97 8.51
N ASP A 45 7.09 2.89 9.77
CA ASP A 45 6.05 1.97 10.23
C ASP A 45 4.67 2.41 9.70
N PHE A 46 4.37 3.71 9.86
CA PHE A 46 3.15 4.33 9.36
C PHE A 46 3.48 5.59 8.55
N SER A 47 2.65 5.90 7.55
CA SER A 47 2.76 7.13 6.78
C SER A 47 2.41 8.36 7.64
N ASP A 48 3.12 9.47 7.42
CA ASP A 48 2.86 10.75 8.10
C ASP A 48 1.54 11.42 7.65
N LEU A 49 0.93 10.91 6.58
CA LEU A 49 -0.34 11.39 6.04
C LEU A 49 -1.50 10.93 6.92
N ILE A 50 -1.85 11.75 7.93
CA ILE A 50 -2.88 11.41 8.90
C ILE A 50 -4.24 12.02 8.51
N PRO A 51 -5.29 11.21 8.28
CA PRO A 51 -6.63 11.73 8.00
C PRO A 51 -7.10 12.72 9.06
N ARG A 52 -7.88 13.73 8.65
CA ARG A 52 -8.40 14.84 9.47
C ARG A 52 -7.34 15.82 10.01
N LYS A 53 -6.04 15.58 9.82
CA LYS A 53 -4.99 16.55 10.14
C LYS A 53 -4.56 17.28 8.86
N LEU A 54 -5.21 18.39 8.51
CA LEU A 54 -4.91 19.13 7.28
C LEU A 54 -3.41 19.49 7.14
N LYS A 55 -2.74 19.79 8.25
CA LYS A 55 -1.30 20.10 8.30
C LYS A 55 -0.38 18.99 7.75
N THR A 56 -0.85 17.73 7.72
CA THR A 56 -0.06 16.62 7.16
C THR A 56 -0.21 16.52 5.64
N TYR A 57 -1.26 17.09 5.05
CA TYR A 57 -1.48 17.12 3.61
C TYR A 57 -0.88 18.40 3.02
N LYS A 58 0.45 18.39 2.84
CA LYS A 58 1.21 19.53 2.31
C LYS A 58 1.32 19.55 0.78
N PHE A 59 0.59 18.65 0.11
CA PHE A 59 0.73 18.38 -1.32
C PHE A 59 -0.42 18.99 -2.10
N GLY A 60 -0.10 19.72 -3.16
CA GLY A 60 -1.04 20.18 -4.18
C GLY A 60 -1.06 19.26 -5.39
N PHE A 61 -1.81 19.64 -6.43
CA PHE A 61 -1.90 18.89 -7.69
C PHE A 61 -0.53 18.66 -8.34
N GLU A 62 0.32 19.69 -8.33
CA GLU A 62 1.68 19.64 -8.90
C GLU A 62 2.59 18.60 -8.22
N ASN A 63 2.28 18.22 -6.97
CA ASN A 63 3.13 17.39 -6.12
C ASN A 63 2.49 16.03 -5.79
N GLU A 64 1.60 15.53 -6.66
CA GLU A 64 0.94 14.24 -6.46
C GLU A 64 1.95 13.10 -6.28
N LEU A 65 3.06 13.12 -7.02
CA LEU A 65 4.08 12.08 -6.97
C LEU A 65 4.78 12.02 -5.61
N ASP A 66 5.04 13.17 -4.98
CA ASP A 66 5.61 13.20 -3.64
C ASP A 66 4.62 12.70 -2.58
N TYR A 67 3.32 12.96 -2.79
CA TYR A 67 2.25 12.39 -1.99
C TYR A 67 2.22 10.85 -2.09
N ARG A 68 2.33 10.27 -3.29
CA ARG A 68 2.41 8.82 -3.50
C ARG A 68 3.66 8.20 -2.88
N ARG A 69 4.81 8.87 -3.02
CA ARG A 69 6.08 8.45 -2.42
C ARG A 69 6.01 8.38 -0.90
N LEU A 70 5.35 9.36 -0.28
CA LEU A 70 5.20 9.36 1.16
C LEU A 70 4.39 8.16 1.67
N TYR A 71 3.41 7.66 0.91
CA TYR A 71 2.81 6.37 1.20
C TYR A 71 3.80 5.24 0.99
N SER A 72 4.44 5.16 -0.19
CA SER A 72 5.29 4.01 -0.55
C SER A 72 6.46 3.77 0.40
N THR A 73 6.92 4.79 1.13
CA THR A 73 7.93 4.66 2.19
C THR A 73 7.45 3.97 3.48
N ALA A 74 6.14 3.79 3.67
CA ALA A 74 5.57 3.23 4.91
C ALA A 74 5.01 1.81 4.74
N TYR A 75 4.98 1.04 5.82
CA TYR A 75 4.24 -0.23 5.87
C TYR A 75 2.72 0.00 5.88
N PHE A 76 2.25 0.83 6.80
CA PHE A 76 0.83 1.14 6.91
C PHE A 76 0.54 2.61 6.62
N ALA A 77 -0.66 2.91 6.14
CA ALA A 77 -1.16 4.29 6.06
C ALA A 77 -2.56 4.36 6.67
N ILE A 78 -2.75 5.31 7.59
CA ILE A 78 -4.04 5.44 8.28
C ILE A 78 -5.08 5.94 7.30
N THR A 79 -6.23 5.27 7.27
CA THR A 79 -7.41 5.68 6.54
C THR A 79 -8.67 5.47 7.39
N MET A 80 -9.79 5.96 6.91
CA MET A 80 -11.09 5.88 7.60
C MET A 80 -12.22 6.14 6.62
N LYS A 81 -13.46 5.96 7.09
CA LYS A 81 -14.65 6.44 6.39
C LYS A 81 -14.57 7.96 6.18
N LYS A 82 -14.65 8.42 4.92
CA LYS A 82 -14.70 9.85 4.54
C LYS A 82 -15.76 10.05 3.48
N GLY A 83 -16.98 10.42 3.89
CA GLY A 83 -18.16 10.48 3.01
C GLY A 83 -18.72 9.09 2.66
N GLY A 84 -17.85 8.12 2.39
CA GLY A 84 -18.15 6.70 2.22
C GLY A 84 -17.06 5.82 2.82
N TRP A 85 -17.31 4.51 2.81
CA TRP A 85 -16.31 3.50 3.16
C TRP A 85 -15.38 3.18 2.00
N ASP A 86 -15.81 3.46 0.77
CA ASP A 86 -15.05 3.27 -0.46
C ASP A 86 -14.71 4.66 -1.04
N CYS A 87 -13.43 5.00 -1.12
CA CYS A 87 -12.98 6.29 -1.64
C CYS A 87 -11.59 6.18 -2.27
N ASN A 88 -11.26 7.12 -3.17
CA ASN A 88 -10.01 7.13 -3.92
C ASN A 88 -8.78 6.91 -3.03
N ARG A 89 -8.72 7.54 -1.86
CA ARG A 89 -7.59 7.41 -0.92
C ARG A 89 -7.22 5.95 -0.60
N HIS A 90 -8.19 5.04 -0.52
CA HIS A 90 -7.91 3.63 -0.25
C HIS A 90 -7.06 3.02 -1.36
N TYR A 91 -7.49 3.24 -2.60
CA TYR A 91 -6.75 2.80 -3.78
C TYR A 91 -5.44 3.56 -3.95
N GLU A 92 -5.37 4.82 -3.52
CA GLU A 92 -4.13 5.59 -3.58
C GLU A 92 -3.03 5.02 -2.68
N ILE A 93 -3.41 4.56 -1.49
CA ILE A 93 -2.51 3.90 -0.54
C ILE A 93 -2.04 2.56 -1.12
N ILE A 94 -2.97 1.74 -1.63
CA ILE A 94 -2.70 0.40 -2.17
C ILE A 94 -1.82 0.49 -3.42
N SER A 95 -2.13 1.38 -4.37
CA SER A 95 -1.33 1.55 -5.58
C SER A 95 0.08 2.08 -5.32
N SER A 96 0.28 2.73 -4.17
CA SER A 96 1.61 3.12 -3.68
C SER A 96 2.34 1.96 -2.98
N GLY A 97 1.80 0.74 -3.01
CA GLY A 97 2.38 -0.45 -2.39
C GLY A 97 2.34 -0.42 -0.86
N THR A 98 1.32 0.18 -0.28
CA THR A 98 1.21 0.40 1.18
C THR A 98 -0.09 -0.19 1.70
N MET A 99 -0.06 -0.79 2.89
CA MET A 99 -1.26 -1.40 3.47
C MET A 99 -2.16 -0.33 4.11
N PRO A 100 -3.43 -0.20 3.72
CA PRO A 100 -4.34 0.73 4.38
C PRO A 100 -4.72 0.22 5.78
N PHE A 101 -4.53 1.06 6.79
CA PHE A 101 -4.98 0.82 8.16
C PHE A 101 -6.26 1.62 8.43
N PHE A 102 -7.41 0.96 8.36
CA PHE A 102 -8.73 1.52 8.57
C PHE A 102 -9.07 1.72 10.05
N ASP A 103 -9.28 2.98 10.43
CA ASP A 103 -9.91 3.27 11.72
C ASP A 103 -11.36 2.77 11.72
N GLN A 104 -11.68 1.90 12.70
CA GLN A 104 -13.01 1.35 12.93
C GLN A 104 -13.58 0.55 11.75
N LEU A 105 -12.75 -0.24 11.06
CA LEU A 105 -13.19 -1.10 9.95
C LEU A 105 -14.42 -1.98 10.29
N ASN A 106 -14.56 -2.37 11.56
CA ASN A 106 -15.70 -3.10 12.12
C ASN A 106 -17.04 -2.38 12.03
N LYS A 107 -17.04 -1.07 11.76
CA LYS A 107 -18.25 -0.29 11.50
C LYS A 107 -18.63 -0.25 10.01
N ALA A 108 -17.82 -0.83 9.13
CA ALA A 108 -18.14 -0.96 7.72
C ALA A 108 -19.25 -1.99 7.52
N GLY A 109 -20.33 -1.61 6.84
CA GLY A 109 -21.44 -2.51 6.56
C GLY A 109 -21.02 -3.66 5.66
N ASN A 110 -21.79 -4.76 5.68
CA ASN A 110 -21.47 -5.99 4.95
C ASN A 110 -21.24 -5.76 3.45
N TYR A 111 -22.04 -4.89 2.84
CA TYR A 111 -22.01 -4.56 1.40
C TYR A 111 -21.19 -3.32 1.05
N THR A 112 -20.35 -2.84 1.98
CA THR A 112 -19.40 -1.75 1.71
C THR A 112 -18.00 -2.31 1.54
N LEU A 113 -17.13 -1.57 0.83
CA LEU A 113 -15.79 -2.04 0.43
C LEU A 113 -15.86 -3.30 -0.46
N SER A 114 -16.82 -3.35 -1.39
CA SER A 114 -17.05 -4.56 -2.21
C SER A 114 -15.86 -4.95 -3.09
N LEU A 115 -15.03 -3.96 -3.45
CA LEU A 115 -13.81 -4.16 -4.25
C LEU A 115 -12.54 -4.29 -3.40
N LEU A 116 -12.65 -4.16 -2.07
CA LEU A 116 -11.52 -4.21 -1.16
C LEU A 116 -11.77 -5.25 -0.06
N PRO A 117 -11.12 -6.42 -0.10
CA PRO A 117 -11.46 -7.56 0.74
C PRO A 117 -11.20 -7.26 2.22
N LYS A 118 -12.29 -7.01 2.96
CA LYS A 118 -12.25 -6.65 4.40
C LYS A 118 -11.53 -7.68 5.26
N SER A 119 -11.63 -8.97 4.94
CA SER A 119 -10.93 -10.05 5.67
C SER A 119 -9.42 -9.84 5.66
N ILE A 120 -8.85 -9.50 4.50
CA ILE A 120 -7.41 -9.23 4.34
C ILE A 120 -7.00 -7.99 5.11
N LEU A 121 -7.82 -6.94 5.06
CA LEU A 121 -7.59 -5.72 5.85
C LEU A 121 -7.61 -5.98 7.35
N TYR A 122 -8.53 -6.81 7.85
CA TYR A 122 -8.51 -7.21 9.27
C TYR A 122 -7.24 -7.96 9.60
N GLU A 123 -6.91 -8.98 8.82
CA GLU A 123 -5.73 -9.81 9.06
C GLU A 123 -4.47 -8.94 9.12
N ALA A 124 -4.29 -8.04 8.15
CA ALA A 124 -3.15 -7.15 8.08
C ALA A 124 -3.03 -6.20 9.28
N GLN A 125 -4.15 -5.68 9.79
CA GLN A 125 -4.17 -4.82 10.98
C GLN A 125 -3.95 -5.58 12.29
N THR A 126 -4.13 -6.91 12.27
CA THR A 126 -3.95 -7.80 13.42
C THR A 126 -2.62 -8.55 13.43
N ILE A 127 -1.72 -8.29 12.46
CA ILE A 127 -0.37 -8.86 12.45
C ILE A 127 0.31 -8.54 13.79
N PRO A 128 0.93 -9.54 14.46
CA PRO A 128 1.66 -9.31 15.70
C PRO A 128 2.69 -8.19 15.57
N GLY A 129 2.77 -7.33 16.59
CA GLY A 129 3.67 -6.19 16.61
C GLY A 129 3.14 -4.92 15.95
N VAL A 130 2.03 -4.96 15.20
CA VAL A 130 1.40 -3.74 14.66
C VAL A 130 0.62 -3.02 15.77
N ILE A 131 1.01 -1.80 16.14
CA ILE A 131 0.42 -1.05 17.24
C ILE A 131 -0.21 0.24 16.73
N ARG A 132 -1.56 0.28 16.75
CA ARG A 132 -2.31 1.44 16.26
C ARG A 132 -2.20 2.69 17.14
N TYR A 133 -2.10 2.53 18.47
CA TYR A 133 -2.15 3.64 19.41
C TYR A 133 -1.06 4.69 19.17
N ASN A 134 0.18 4.24 18.99
CA ASN A 134 1.36 5.08 18.73
C ASN A 134 1.85 5.02 17.28
N MET A 135 1.15 4.27 16.40
CA MET A 135 1.50 4.13 14.97
C MET A 135 2.92 3.56 14.78
N SER A 136 3.26 2.52 15.55
CA SER A 136 4.56 1.86 15.48
C SER A 136 4.42 0.37 15.19
N ILE A 137 5.49 -0.25 14.72
CA ILE A 137 5.61 -1.69 14.52
C ILE A 137 6.74 -2.21 15.40
N ASN A 138 6.45 -3.23 16.21
CA ASN A 138 7.49 -4.03 16.84
C ASN A 138 8.05 -5.03 15.82
N HIS A 139 9.18 -4.66 15.22
CA HIS A 139 9.87 -5.46 14.19
C HIS A 139 10.35 -6.84 14.67
N GLN A 140 10.43 -7.09 15.98
CA GLN A 140 10.75 -8.44 16.49
C GLN A 140 9.58 -9.42 16.36
N LEU A 141 8.34 -8.91 16.39
CA LEU A 141 7.11 -9.71 16.29
C LEU A 141 6.47 -9.63 14.90
N PHE A 142 6.82 -8.60 14.13
CA PHE A 142 6.22 -8.33 12.84
C PHE A 142 6.73 -9.28 11.76
N ASP A 143 5.84 -10.14 11.26
CA ASP A 143 6.13 -11.01 10.13
C ASP A 143 6.04 -10.23 8.81
N LEU A 144 7.21 -9.85 8.29
CA LEU A 144 7.35 -9.16 7.01
C LEU A 144 6.84 -10.00 5.83
N ASN A 145 6.98 -11.33 5.86
CA ASN A 145 6.53 -12.19 4.78
C ASN A 145 5.00 -12.25 4.76
N GLN A 146 4.38 -12.42 5.93
CA GLN A 146 2.92 -12.35 6.06
C GLN A 146 2.38 -11.01 5.54
N TYR A 147 2.99 -9.89 5.96
CA TYR A 147 2.62 -8.56 5.47
C TYR A 147 2.67 -8.47 3.94
N ASN A 148 3.77 -8.91 3.32
CA ASN A 148 3.94 -8.84 1.86
C ASN A 148 2.94 -9.72 1.11
N ILE A 149 2.63 -10.91 1.63
CA ILE A 149 1.61 -11.80 1.05
C ILE A 149 0.23 -11.15 1.11
N LEU A 150 -0.13 -10.53 2.25
CA LEU A 150 -1.42 -9.86 2.39
C LEU A 150 -1.52 -8.64 1.47
N LEU A 151 -0.45 -7.84 1.36
CA LEU A 151 -0.42 -6.70 0.47
C LEU A 151 -0.58 -7.11 -1.01
N HIS A 152 0.06 -8.19 -1.44
CA HIS A 152 -0.05 -8.71 -2.81
C HIS A 152 -1.46 -9.26 -3.14
N ARG A 153 -2.26 -9.61 -2.12
CA ARG A 153 -3.63 -10.12 -2.32
C ARG A 153 -4.69 -9.01 -2.37
N LEU A 154 -4.31 -7.76 -2.10
CA LEU A 154 -5.16 -6.58 -2.28
C LEU A 154 -5.10 -6.09 -3.73
#